data_AF-A0A4Q4TK39-F1
#
_entry.id   AF-A0A4Q4TK39-F1
#
_cell.length_a   1.000
_cell.length_b   1.000
_cell.length_c   1.000
_cell.angle_alpha   90.00
_cell.angle_beta   90.00
_cell.angle_gamma   90.00
#
_symmetry.space_group_name_H-M   'P 1'
#
loop_
_entity.id
_entity.type
_entity.pdbx_description
1 polymer ?
#
loop_
_entity_poly.entity_id
_entity_poly.type
_entity_poly.pdbx_seq_one_letter_code
_entity_poly.pdbx_strand_id
1 'polypeptide(L)'
;MASCSTECIKGTIHEGLPQGKEELIHGLNTYVIGNRTNPRGIIVMYSDIFGLPLPNNRLIADAYAKSGEWLVYLPDFFDGDPVPLKVADLLIPVDEAKQSTLRKYTGLLATAPSFLMWMMRYKKA
;
A
#
# COMPACT_ATOMS: atom_id res chain seq x y z
N MET A 1 -19.70 19.35 1.17
CA MET A 1 -18.76 18.21 1.10
C MET A 1 -19.23 17.21 2.13
N ALA A 2 -19.72 16.04 1.70
CA ALA A 2 -20.11 14.99 2.65
C ALA A 2 -18.83 14.57 3.39
N SER A 3 -18.80 14.78 4.71
CA SER A 3 -17.74 14.26 5.55
C SER A 3 -17.70 12.74 5.37
N CYS A 4 -16.56 12.20 4.95
CA CYS A 4 -16.33 10.77 5.07
C CYS A 4 -16.53 10.42 6.56
N SER A 5 -17.34 9.40 6.86
CA SER A 5 -17.50 8.98 8.26
C SER A 5 -16.14 8.50 8.78
N THR A 6 -15.81 8.82 10.03
CA THR A 6 -14.50 8.50 10.63
C THR A 6 -14.14 7.02 10.49
N GLU A 7 -15.14 6.13 10.57
CA GLU A 7 -14.93 4.68 10.46
C GLU A 7 -14.54 4.22 9.04
N CYS A 8 -14.86 4.98 7.98
CA CYS A 8 -14.45 4.64 6.61
C CYS A 8 -12.97 4.91 6.33
N ILE A 9 -12.32 5.76 7.13
CA ILE A 9 -10.93 6.21 6.91
C ILE A 9 -10.00 5.78 8.04
N LYS A 10 -10.56 5.22 9.10
CA LYS A 10 -9.81 4.63 10.20
C LYS A 10 -9.26 3.28 9.77
N GLY A 11 -8.00 3.02 10.13
CA GLY A 11 -7.34 1.74 9.87
C GLY A 11 -6.30 1.45 10.94
N THR A 12 -5.79 0.23 10.93
CA THR A 12 -4.70 -0.22 11.80
C THR A 12 -3.63 -0.92 10.97
N ILE A 13 -2.39 -0.87 11.44
CA ILE A 13 -1.33 -1.73 10.92
C ILE A 13 -1.54 -3.11 11.54
N HIS A 14 -1.58 -4.15 10.71
CA HIS A 14 -1.71 -5.52 11.18
C HIS A 14 -0.47 -5.93 11.99
N GLU A 15 -0.68 -6.66 13.07
CA GLU A 15 0.40 -7.20 13.88
C GLU A 15 1.11 -8.35 13.17
N GLY A 16 2.41 -8.48 13.40
CA GLY A 16 3.25 -9.54 12.83
C GLY A 16 4.38 -9.00 11.96
N LEU A 17 5.23 -9.92 11.52
CA LEU A 17 6.33 -9.63 10.59
C LEU A 17 6.07 -10.37 9.27
N PRO A 18 6.28 -9.71 8.12
CA PRO A 18 6.22 -10.36 6.82
C PRO A 18 7.15 -11.58 6.75
N GLN A 19 6.66 -12.70 6.24
CA GLN A 19 7.39 -13.99 6.19
C GLN A 19 7.91 -14.35 4.80
N GLY A 20 7.35 -13.74 3.77
CA GLY A 20 7.74 -13.89 2.38
C GLY A 20 9.08 -13.24 2.05
N LYS A 21 9.45 -13.29 0.77
CA LYS A 21 10.72 -12.79 0.26
C LYS A 21 10.49 -11.88 -0.94
N GLU A 22 11.27 -10.83 -1.02
CA GLU A 22 11.32 -9.98 -2.21
C GLU A 22 12.28 -10.60 -3.23
N GLU A 23 11.80 -10.81 -4.44
CA GLU A 23 12.52 -11.42 -5.55
C GLU A 23 12.23 -10.67 -6.85
N LEU A 24 13.24 -10.57 -7.71
CA LEU A 24 13.06 -9.97 -9.03
C LEU A 24 12.38 -10.97 -9.96
N ILE A 25 11.15 -10.67 -10.38
CA ILE A 25 10.36 -11.50 -11.29
C ILE A 25 9.96 -10.66 -12.49
N HIS A 26 10.42 -11.07 -13.69
CA HIS A 26 10.15 -10.36 -14.94
C HIS A 26 10.46 -8.86 -14.91
N GLY A 27 11.50 -8.46 -14.18
CA GLY A 27 11.91 -7.07 -14.04
C GLY A 27 11.17 -6.27 -12.98
N LEU A 28 10.22 -6.87 -12.25
CA LEU A 28 9.52 -6.24 -11.13
C LEU A 28 9.99 -6.83 -9.80
N ASN A 29 10.31 -5.96 -8.84
CA ASN A 29 10.52 -6.40 -7.46
C ASN A 29 9.21 -6.97 -6.93
N THR A 30 9.19 -8.24 -6.54
CA THR A 30 7.96 -8.95 -6.22
C THR A 30 8.10 -9.63 -4.87
N TYR A 31 7.18 -9.36 -3.96
CA TYR A 31 7.07 -10.10 -2.71
C TYR A 31 6.36 -11.44 -2.98
N VAL A 32 7.02 -12.54 -2.61
CA VAL A 32 6.58 -13.91 -2.88
C VAL A 32 6.46 -14.68 -1.58
N ILE A 33 5.32 -15.37 -1.42
CA ILE A 33 5.07 -16.25 -0.27
C ILE A 33 4.19 -17.43 -0.69
N GLY A 34 4.39 -18.59 -0.07
CA GLY A 34 3.57 -19.78 -0.28
C GLY A 34 4.32 -20.96 -0.91
N ASN A 35 3.56 -21.96 -1.36
CA ASN A 35 4.09 -23.21 -1.90
C ASN A 35 4.58 -23.03 -3.35
N ARG A 36 5.88 -23.22 -3.62
CA ARG A 36 6.44 -23.08 -4.97
C ARG A 36 6.48 -24.37 -5.78
N THR A 37 6.30 -25.52 -5.13
CA THR A 37 6.47 -26.83 -5.77
C THR A 37 5.15 -27.35 -6.34
N ASN A 38 4.06 -27.25 -5.57
CA ASN A 38 2.74 -27.71 -5.99
C ASN A 38 1.64 -26.88 -5.30
N PRO A 39 1.52 -25.58 -5.61
CA PRO A 39 0.45 -24.76 -5.05
C PRO A 39 -0.92 -25.19 -5.57
N ARG A 40 -1.95 -25.02 -4.74
CA ARG A 40 -3.35 -25.24 -5.17
C ARG A 40 -3.82 -24.23 -6.22
N GLY A 41 -3.14 -23.09 -6.30
CA GLY A 41 -3.44 -21.99 -7.20
C GLY A 41 -2.46 -20.85 -6.97
N ILE A 42 -2.42 -19.94 -7.94
CA ILE A 42 -1.57 -18.75 -7.92
C ILE A 42 -2.45 -17.52 -7.73
N ILE A 43 -2.10 -16.66 -6.79
CA ILE A 43 -2.74 -15.37 -6.56
C ILE A 43 -1.73 -14.29 -6.91
N VAL A 44 -2.10 -13.39 -7.83
CA VAL A 44 -1.35 -12.17 -8.10
C VAL A 44 -2.10 -11.02 -7.45
N MET A 45 -1.54 -10.48 -6.38
CA MET A 45 -2.11 -9.40 -5.60
C MET A 45 -1.62 -8.06 -6.16
N TYR A 46 -2.55 -7.14 -6.39
CA TYR A 46 -2.25 -5.76 -6.72
C TYR A 46 -2.32 -4.90 -5.45
N SER A 47 -1.28 -4.11 -5.17
CA SER A 47 -1.27 -3.22 -4.01
C SER A 47 -2.03 -1.93 -4.28
N ASP A 48 -2.43 -1.26 -3.20
CA ASP A 48 -2.84 0.14 -3.26
C ASP A 48 -1.63 1.06 -3.55
N ILE A 49 -1.89 2.37 -3.61
CA ILE A 49 -0.89 3.40 -3.91
C ILE A 49 0.31 3.43 -2.94
N PHE A 50 0.22 2.76 -1.78
CA PHE A 50 1.29 2.72 -0.78
C PHE A 50 2.29 1.58 -1.01
N GLY A 51 1.96 0.62 -1.89
CA GLY A 51 2.90 -0.39 -2.39
C GLY A 51 3.47 -1.34 -1.34
N LEU A 52 4.63 -1.92 -1.66
CA LEU A 52 5.36 -2.83 -0.77
C LEU A 52 5.81 -2.21 0.57
N PRO A 53 6.16 -0.92 0.69
CA PRO A 53 6.56 -0.34 1.96
C PRO A 53 5.47 -0.35 3.04
N LEU A 54 4.19 -0.42 2.67
CA LEU A 54 3.10 -0.62 3.63
C LEU A 54 3.08 -2.09 4.10
N PRO A 55 3.36 -2.38 5.39
CA PRO A 55 3.47 -3.77 5.87
C PRO A 55 2.17 -4.58 5.69
N ASN A 56 1.01 -3.91 5.74
CA ASN A 56 -0.29 -4.57 5.60
C ASN A 56 -0.41 -5.34 4.28
N ASN A 57 0.12 -4.80 3.18
CA ASN A 57 0.04 -5.47 1.88
C ASN A 57 0.77 -6.83 1.91
N ARG A 58 1.92 -6.92 2.59
CA ARG A 58 2.69 -8.15 2.75
C ARG A 58 2.02 -9.14 3.71
N LEU A 59 1.49 -8.63 4.83
CA LEU A 59 0.78 -9.47 5.82
C LEU A 59 -0.51 -10.07 5.25
N ILE A 60 -1.20 -9.35 4.37
CA ILE A 60 -2.36 -9.86 3.63
C ILE A 60 -1.92 -10.97 2.67
N ALA A 61 -0.81 -10.79 1.93
CA ALA A 61 -0.26 -11.83 1.07
C ALA A 61 0.12 -13.10 1.87
N ASP A 62 0.71 -12.95 3.05
CA ASP A 62 1.02 -14.05 3.95
C ASP A 62 -0.24 -14.78 4.43
N ALA A 63 -1.29 -14.03 4.79
CA ALA A 63 -2.57 -14.57 5.22
C ALA A 63 -3.23 -15.37 4.08
N TYR A 64 -3.19 -14.87 2.85
CA TYR A 64 -3.66 -15.61 1.68
C TYR A 64 -2.86 -16.91 1.53
N ALA A 65 -1.54 -16.85 1.44
CA ALA A 65 -0.71 -18.05 1.28
C ALA A 65 -1.00 -19.13 2.34
N LYS A 66 -1.19 -18.72 3.60
CA LYS A 66 -1.53 -19.61 4.71
C LYS A 66 -2.95 -20.18 4.62
N SER A 67 -3.92 -19.42 4.12
CA SER A 67 -5.34 -19.80 4.13
C SER A 67 -5.68 -21.03 3.26
N GLY A 68 -4.90 -21.28 2.21
CA GLY A 68 -5.24 -22.34 1.25
C GLY A 68 -4.06 -22.89 0.46
N GLU A 69 -2.83 -22.78 0.99
CA GLU A 69 -1.61 -23.26 0.33
C GLU A 69 -1.41 -22.67 -1.08
N TRP A 70 -1.79 -21.40 -1.22
CA TRP A 70 -1.63 -20.65 -2.47
C TRP A 70 -0.19 -20.18 -2.62
N LEU A 71 0.24 -19.99 -3.86
CA LEU A 71 1.43 -19.22 -4.18
C LEU A 71 1.00 -17.78 -4.46
N VAL A 72 1.45 -16.84 -3.64
CA VAL A 72 1.04 -15.44 -3.73
C VAL A 72 2.22 -14.60 -4.23
N TYR A 73 1.95 -13.83 -5.27
CA TYR A 73 2.86 -12.81 -5.81
C TYR A 73 2.25 -11.44 -5.54
N LEU A 74 3.05 -10.53 -4.98
CA LEU A 74 2.71 -9.13 -4.80
C LEU A 74 3.80 -8.30 -5.50
N PRO A 75 3.64 -8.01 -6.80
CA PRO A 75 4.58 -7.22 -7.56
C PRO A 75 4.54 -5.74 -7.15
N ASP A 76 5.69 -5.08 -7.20
CA ASP A 76 5.81 -3.63 -7.09
C ASP A 76 5.56 -2.97 -8.44
N PHE A 77 4.33 -2.53 -8.67
CA PHE A 77 3.94 -1.81 -9.88
C PHE A 77 4.34 -0.33 -9.86
N PHE A 78 4.86 0.17 -8.73
CA PHE A 78 5.31 1.55 -8.57
C PHE A 78 6.82 1.70 -8.66
N ASP A 79 7.56 0.63 -8.98
CA ASP A 79 9.02 0.65 -9.18
C ASP A 79 9.78 1.37 -8.04
N GLY A 80 9.43 1.04 -6.79
CA GLY A 80 10.02 1.65 -5.59
C GLY A 80 9.57 3.08 -5.31
N ASP A 81 8.61 3.64 -6.06
CA ASP A 81 8.07 4.98 -5.91
C ASP A 81 6.56 4.99 -5.55
N PRO A 82 6.14 4.32 -4.45
CA PRO A 82 4.77 4.43 -3.96
C PRO A 82 4.52 5.78 -3.27
N VAL A 83 3.25 6.11 -3.08
CA VAL A 83 2.85 7.29 -2.29
C VAL A 83 3.24 7.07 -0.83
N PRO A 84 3.91 8.02 -0.16
CA PRO A 84 4.20 7.90 1.27
C PRO A 84 2.92 7.99 2.12
N LEU A 85 2.79 7.16 3.16
CA LEU A 85 1.63 7.17 4.07
C LEU A 85 1.34 8.55 4.70
N LYS A 86 2.39 9.36 4.92
CA LYS A 86 2.23 10.75 5.41
C LYS A 86 1.33 11.61 4.52
N VAL A 87 1.23 11.30 3.23
CA VAL A 87 0.33 12.00 2.31
C VAL A 87 -1.13 11.66 2.64
N ALA A 88 -1.43 10.41 3.00
CA ALA A 88 -2.77 10.01 3.45
C ALA A 88 -3.14 10.70 4.78
N ASP A 89 -2.21 10.78 5.73
CA ASP A 89 -2.42 11.50 7.01
C ASP A 89 -2.77 12.99 6.81
N LEU A 90 -2.30 13.60 5.70
CA LEU A 90 -2.58 14.99 5.35
C LEU A 90 -3.90 15.15 4.60
N LEU A 91 -4.17 14.27 3.64
CA LEU A 91 -5.33 14.36 2.75
C LEU A 91 -6.62 13.86 3.41
N ILE A 92 -6.51 12.81 4.22
CA ILE A 92 -7.65 12.09 4.81
C ILE A 92 -7.38 11.85 6.31
N PRO A 93 -7.34 12.92 7.12
CA PRO A 93 -7.11 12.79 8.55
C PRO A 93 -8.30 12.09 9.23
N VAL A 94 -8.03 10.99 9.94
CA VAL A 94 -9.03 10.29 10.77
C VAL A 94 -9.50 11.18 11.93
N ASP A 95 -8.59 11.99 12.46
CA ASP A 95 -8.83 12.91 13.57
C ASP A 95 -8.44 14.34 13.15
N GLU A 96 -9.43 15.10 12.70
CA GLU A 96 -9.22 16.49 12.29
C GLU A 96 -8.78 17.40 13.46
N ALA A 97 -9.17 17.07 14.70
CA ALA A 97 -8.85 17.88 15.87
C ALA A 97 -7.35 17.86 16.22
N LYS A 98 -6.63 16.81 15.82
CA LYS A 98 -5.17 16.68 16.03
C LYS A 98 -4.33 17.41 14.97
N GLN A 99 -4.95 17.95 13.92
CA GLN A 99 -4.25 18.62 12.84
C GLN A 99 -4.56 20.12 12.84
N SER A 100 -3.55 20.95 13.11
CA SER A 100 -3.68 22.41 12.94
C SER A 100 -4.02 22.75 11.49
N THR A 101 -4.98 23.66 11.30
CA THR A 101 -5.40 24.20 10.00
C THR A 101 -4.21 24.71 9.19
N LEU A 102 -3.26 25.39 9.84
CA LEU A 102 -2.04 25.86 9.19
C LEU A 102 -1.22 24.68 8.65
N ARG A 103 -0.97 23.66 9.49
CA ARG A 103 -0.22 22.45 9.09
C ARG A 103 -0.89 21.67 7.98
N LYS A 104 -2.23 21.63 7.96
CA LYS A 104 -3.01 20.97 6.90
C LYS A 104 -2.79 21.67 5.56
N TYR A 105 -3.01 22.98 5.49
CA TYR A 105 -2.87 23.72 4.23
C TYR A 105 -1.42 23.86 3.76
N THR A 106 -0.47 24.13 4.67
CA THR A 106 0.95 24.19 4.28
C THR A 106 1.47 22.83 3.85
N GLY A 107 1.08 21.76 4.56
CA GLY A 107 1.40 20.38 4.19
C GLY A 107 0.83 20.01 2.82
N LEU A 108 -0.44 20.34 2.56
CA LEU A 108 -1.08 20.10 1.27
C LEU A 108 -0.37 20.84 0.12
N LEU A 109 -0.05 22.12 0.32
CA LEU A 109 0.68 22.90 -0.68
C LEU A 109 2.08 22.35 -0.94
N ALA A 110 2.75 21.86 0.10
CA ALA A 110 4.08 21.26 -0.03
C ALA A 110 4.07 19.90 -0.73
N THR A 111 3.05 19.07 -0.52
CA THR A 111 2.97 17.72 -1.11
C THR A 111 2.27 17.69 -2.47
N ALA A 112 1.44 18.67 -2.80
CA ALA A 112 0.67 18.72 -4.03
C ALA A 112 1.52 18.58 -5.31
N PRO A 113 2.67 19.28 -5.49
CA PRO A 113 3.48 19.12 -6.70
C PRO A 113 3.98 17.69 -6.87
N SER A 114 4.54 17.08 -5.83
CA SER A 114 5.06 15.72 -5.87
C SER A 114 3.96 14.69 -6.11
N PHE A 115 2.80 14.86 -5.47
CA PHE A 115 1.65 13.98 -5.65
C PHE A 115 1.04 14.10 -7.06
N LEU A 116 0.93 15.32 -7.61
CA LEU A 116 0.49 15.55 -8.99
C LEU A 116 1.45 14.90 -10.00
N MET A 117 2.76 15.07 -9.81
CA MET A 117 3.78 14.44 -10.65
C MET A 117 3.71 12.92 -10.57
N TRP A 118 3.54 12.37 -9.37
CA TRP A 118 3.30 10.94 -9.17
C TRP A 118 2.05 10.47 -9.93
N MET A 119 0.91 11.16 -9.76
CA MET A 119 -0.31 10.82 -10.50
C MET A 119 -0.12 10.90 -12.01
N MET A 120 0.65 11.85 -12.53
CA MET A 120 0.95 11.94 -13.97
C MET A 120 1.78 10.76 -14.47
N ARG A 121 2.74 10.27 -13.69
CA ARG A 121 3.56 9.10 -14.02
C ARG A 121 2.72 7.82 -14.09
N TYR A 122 1.80 7.63 -13.14
CA TYR A 122 0.98 6.41 -13.04
C TYR A 122 -0.44 6.55 -13.62
N LYS A 123 -0.74 7.64 -14.34
CA LYS A 123 -2.08 7.91 -14.92
C LYS A 123 -2.55 6.87 -15.95
N LYS A 124 -1.63 6.08 -16.49
CA LYS A 124 -1.87 5.10 -17.57
C LYS A 124 -1.60 3.65 -17.16
N ALA A 125 -1.25 3.41 -15.89
CA ALA A 125 -1.02 2.06 -15.37
C ALA A 125 -2.36 1.37 -15.05
#